data_AF-T1BDQ8-F1
#
_entry.id   AF-T1BDQ8-F1
#
_cell.length_a   1.000
_cell.length_b   1.000
_cell.length_c   1.000
_cell.angle_alpha   90.00
_cell.angle_beta   90.00
_cell.angle_gamma   90.00
#
_symmetry.space_group_name_H-M   'P 1'
#
loop_
_entity.id
_entity.type
_entity.pdbx_description
1 polymer ?
#
loop_
_entity_poly.entity_id
_entity_poly.type
_entity_poly.pdbx_seq_one_letter_code
_entity_poly.pdbx_strand_id
1 'polypeptide(L)'
;MYSARYAGEGASDEDNLHKLLGELDGVPESERGARYRCVVALVRGPDDPDPLIAEGTWEGRIARAPRGAGGFGYDPIFVPRDSARTAAELSAVEKNAVSHRGQALHALAALAASRLARTPGSGSPRRGRLFILAAPSGAGKTSLVRELLVRKPDLRLSISHT
;
A
#
# COMPACT_ATOMS: atom_id res chain seq x y z
N MET A 1 -0.58 7.19 -12.61
CA MET A 1 0.04 8.07 -11.58
C MET A 1 -0.86 9.25 -11.18
N TYR A 2 -2.15 9.28 -11.57
CA TYR A 2 -3.06 10.41 -11.32
C TYR A 2 -4.11 10.14 -10.24
N SER A 3 -4.12 8.95 -9.63
CA SER A 3 -5.22 8.49 -8.77
C SER A 3 -5.51 9.42 -7.58
N ALA A 4 -4.50 10.04 -6.97
CA ALA A 4 -4.67 10.98 -5.86
C ALA A 4 -5.11 12.40 -6.29
N ARG A 5 -5.01 12.72 -7.58
CA ARG A 5 -5.34 14.03 -8.17
C ARG A 5 -6.29 13.87 -9.34
N TYR A 6 -7.13 12.85 -9.29
CA TYR A 6 -7.96 12.45 -10.42
C TYR A 6 -8.97 13.54 -10.77
N ALA A 7 -9.55 14.17 -9.75
CA ALA A 7 -10.42 15.33 -9.87
C ALA A 7 -9.67 16.68 -9.90
N GLY A 8 -8.34 16.66 -10.03
CA GLY A 8 -7.51 17.85 -10.11
C GLY A 8 -6.59 18.04 -8.90
N GLU A 9 -5.89 19.17 -8.89
CA GLU A 9 -4.98 19.54 -7.80
C GLU A 9 -5.77 19.90 -6.54
N GLY A 10 -5.37 19.37 -5.38
CA GLY A 10 -6.07 19.59 -4.12
C GLY A 10 -7.37 18.77 -3.94
N ALA A 11 -7.70 17.86 -4.85
CA ALA A 11 -8.90 17.03 -4.76
C ALA A 11 -8.86 16.08 -3.55
N SER A 12 -10.00 15.93 -2.88
CA SER A 12 -10.18 14.97 -1.80
C SER A 12 -10.40 13.54 -2.34
N ASP A 13 -10.37 12.55 -1.43
CA ASP A 13 -10.75 11.17 -1.76
C ASP A 13 -12.18 11.09 -2.31
N GLU A 14 -13.10 11.88 -1.75
CA GLU A 14 -14.50 11.92 -2.16
C GLU A 14 -14.66 12.53 -3.57
N ASP A 15 -13.96 13.63 -3.88
CA ASP A 15 -13.99 14.26 -5.21
C ASP A 15 -13.50 13.28 -6.29
N ASN A 16 -12.39 12.59 -6.00
CA ASN A 16 -11.78 11.62 -6.89
C ASN A 16 -12.73 10.44 -7.17
N LEU A 17 -13.35 9.90 -6.11
CA LEU A 17 -14.32 8.82 -6.20
C LEU A 17 -15.59 9.22 -6.97
N HIS A 18 -16.15 10.40 -6.71
CA HIS A 18 -17.36 10.85 -7.38
C HIS A 18 -17.11 11.14 -8.86
N LYS A 19 -15.97 11.73 -9.21
CA LYS A 19 -15.57 11.89 -10.62
C LYS A 19 -15.49 10.54 -11.34
N LEU A 20 -14.86 9.55 -10.73
CA LEU A 20 -14.77 8.20 -11.32
C LEU A 20 -16.14 7.56 -11.50
N LEU A 21 -17.04 7.70 -10.52
CA LEU A 21 -18.41 7.19 -10.63
C LEU A 21 -19.18 7.88 -11.77
N GLY A 22 -19.06 9.19 -11.91
CA GLY A 22 -19.70 9.96 -12.98
C GLY A 22 -19.19 9.56 -14.38
N GLU A 23 -17.89 9.33 -14.54
CA GLU A 23 -17.32 8.88 -15.82
C GLU A 23 -17.68 7.44 -16.17
N LEU A 24 -18.03 6.63 -15.17
CA LEU A 24 -18.53 5.27 -15.36
C LEU A 24 -20.07 5.22 -15.41
N ASP A 25 -20.77 6.35 -15.48
CA ASP A 25 -22.22 6.33 -15.63
C ASP A 25 -22.61 5.65 -16.96
N GLY A 26 -23.69 4.86 -16.93
CA GLY A 26 -24.11 4.04 -18.07
C GLY A 26 -23.21 2.82 -18.40
N VAL A 27 -22.01 2.69 -17.84
CA VAL A 27 -21.13 1.55 -18.12
C VAL A 27 -21.70 0.24 -17.52
N PRO A 28 -21.85 -0.84 -18.32
CA PRO A 28 -22.31 -2.15 -17.85
C PRO A 28 -21.40 -2.76 -16.78
N GLU A 29 -21.94 -3.56 -15.85
CA GLU A 29 -21.15 -4.11 -14.74
C GLU A 29 -19.98 -4.99 -15.22
N SER A 30 -20.14 -5.69 -16.34
CA SER A 30 -19.10 -6.51 -16.98
C SER A 30 -17.87 -5.71 -17.44
N GLU A 31 -18.02 -4.40 -17.66
CA GLU A 31 -16.96 -3.52 -18.17
C GLU A 31 -16.33 -2.65 -17.08
N ARG A 32 -16.76 -2.80 -15.82
CA ARG A 32 -16.25 -2.03 -14.67
C ARG A 32 -15.05 -2.68 -14.00
N GLY A 33 -14.31 -3.53 -14.71
CA GLY A 33 -13.12 -4.18 -14.19
C GLY A 33 -12.07 -3.16 -13.76
N ALA A 34 -11.49 -3.36 -12.59
CA ALA A 34 -10.49 -2.45 -12.03
C ALA A 34 -9.46 -3.20 -11.19
N ARG A 35 -8.34 -2.54 -10.92
CA ARG A 35 -7.29 -3.10 -10.07
C ARG A 35 -6.60 -2.03 -9.27
N TYR A 36 -6.28 -2.35 -8.02
CA TYR A 36 -5.23 -1.64 -7.30
C TYR A 36 -3.86 -2.22 -7.63
N ARG A 37 -2.84 -1.36 -7.59
CA ARG A 37 -1.44 -1.67 -7.88
C ARG A 37 -0.57 -1.05 -6.80
N CYS A 38 0.35 -1.83 -6.23
CA CYS A 38 1.38 -1.36 -5.33
C CYS A 38 2.74 -1.74 -5.92
N VAL A 39 3.68 -0.80 -5.92
CA VAL A 39 5.10 -1.06 -6.17
C VAL A 39 5.85 -0.52 -4.95
N VAL A 40 6.67 -1.35 -4.33
CA VAL A 40 7.49 -0.98 -3.17
C VAL A 40 8.94 -1.25 -3.53
N ALA A 41 9.80 -0.26 -3.30
CA ALA A 41 11.24 -0.38 -3.47
C ALA A 41 11.96 -0.30 -2.11
N LEU A 42 12.90 -1.20 -1.86
CA LEU A 42 13.86 -1.12 -0.77
C LEU A 42 15.23 -0.76 -1.36
N VAL A 43 15.71 0.43 -1.00
CA VAL A 43 16.94 1.04 -1.49
C VAL A 43 17.91 1.19 -0.31
N ARG A 44 19.15 0.71 -0.44
CA ARG A 44 20.15 0.73 0.66
C ARG A 44 20.86 2.07 0.82
N GLY A 45 20.94 2.85 -0.26
CA GLY A 45 21.56 4.16 -0.30
C GLY A 45 21.29 4.85 -1.64
N PRO A 46 21.64 6.13 -1.79
CA PRO A 46 21.38 6.91 -2.99
C PRO A 46 21.89 6.26 -4.28
N ASP A 47 23.04 5.58 -4.20
CA ASP A 47 23.72 4.95 -5.33
C ASP A 47 23.52 3.42 -5.39
N ASP A 48 22.47 2.88 -4.76
CA ASP A 48 22.21 1.43 -4.78
C ASP A 48 21.96 0.94 -6.21
N PRO A 49 22.87 0.14 -6.81
CA PRO A 49 22.73 -0.29 -8.20
C PRO A 49 21.68 -1.41 -8.36
N ASP A 50 21.19 -1.97 -7.26
CA ASP A 50 20.30 -3.13 -7.27
C ASP A 50 19.24 -3.03 -6.15
N PRO A 51 18.31 -2.06 -6.23
CA PRO A 51 17.22 -1.94 -5.27
C PRO A 51 16.30 -3.15 -5.36
N LEU A 52 15.79 -3.63 -4.24
CA LEU A 52 14.73 -4.64 -4.25
C LEU A 52 13.41 -3.97 -4.62
N ILE A 53 12.76 -4.47 -5.67
CA ILE A 53 11.44 -4.00 -6.09
C ILE A 53 10.47 -5.17 -5.95
N ALA A 54 9.33 -4.90 -5.32
CA ALA A 54 8.23 -5.84 -5.20
C ALA A 54 6.93 -5.18 -5.63
N GLU A 55 6.07 -5.95 -6.26
CA GLU A 55 4.77 -5.48 -6.73
C GLU A 55 3.65 -6.32 -6.14
N GLY A 56 2.48 -5.71 -6.03
CA GLY A 56 1.26 -6.38 -5.61
C GLY A 56 0.06 -5.80 -6.33
N THR A 57 -0.94 -6.66 -6.57
CA THR A 57 -2.10 -6.33 -7.38
C THR A 57 -3.36 -6.84 -6.75
N TRP A 58 -4.41 -6.03 -6.76
CA TRP A 58 -5.70 -6.47 -6.26
C TRP A 58 -6.75 -6.24 -7.31
N GLU A 59 -7.16 -7.34 -7.95
CA GLU A 59 -8.17 -7.34 -9.01
C GLU A 59 -9.57 -7.22 -8.41
N GLY A 60 -10.44 -6.50 -9.09
CA GLY A 60 -11.81 -6.28 -8.67
C GLY A 60 -12.64 -5.54 -9.71
N ARG A 61 -13.68 -4.86 -9.24
CA ARG A 61 -14.55 -4.03 -10.08
C ARG A 61 -15.00 -2.79 -9.33
N ILE A 62 -15.43 -1.77 -10.06
CA ILE A 62 -15.99 -0.54 -9.49
C ILE A 62 -17.51 -0.69 -9.29
N ALA A 63 -17.96 -0.50 -8.06
CA ALA A 63 -19.39 -0.46 -7.70
C ALA A 63 -20.11 0.74 -8.36
N ARG A 64 -21.45 0.73 -8.30
CA ARG A 64 -22.28 1.86 -8.77
C ARG A 64 -22.43 2.97 -7.73
N ALA A 65 -22.23 2.65 -6.46
CA ALA A 65 -22.38 3.58 -5.34
C ALA A 65 -21.39 3.19 -4.22
N PRO A 66 -20.91 4.17 -3.43
CA PRO A 66 -20.03 3.92 -2.31
C PRO A 66 -20.72 3.10 -1.22
N ARG A 67 -19.98 2.19 -0.57
CA ARG A 67 -20.39 1.45 0.63
C ARG A 67 -19.23 1.31 1.60
N GLY A 68 -19.52 1.22 2.89
CA GLY A 68 -18.51 1.13 3.94
C GLY A 68 -17.90 2.47 4.34
N ALA A 69 -17.31 2.50 5.54
CA ALA A 69 -16.71 3.70 6.14
C ALA A 69 -15.22 3.52 6.47
N GLY A 70 -14.67 2.32 6.24
CA GLY A 70 -13.26 2.04 6.45
C GLY A 70 -12.39 2.39 5.25
N GLY A 71 -11.07 2.33 5.43
CA GLY A 71 -10.14 2.52 4.33
C GLY A 71 -9.96 3.98 3.94
N PHE A 72 -9.62 4.23 2.67
CA PHE A 72 -9.35 5.54 2.08
C PHE A 72 -9.43 5.49 0.54
N GLY A 73 -9.40 6.65 -0.11
CA GLY A 73 -9.44 6.76 -1.56
C GLY A 73 -10.67 6.07 -2.17
N TYR A 74 -10.43 5.18 -3.13
CA TYR A 74 -11.49 4.49 -3.88
C TYR A 74 -12.03 3.23 -3.18
N ASP A 75 -11.60 2.95 -1.94
CA ASP A 75 -12.05 1.77 -1.21
C ASP A 75 -13.58 1.61 -1.12
N PRO A 76 -14.38 2.69 -0.95
CA PRO A 76 -15.84 2.57 -0.87
C PRO A 76 -16.51 2.11 -2.16
N ILE A 77 -15.82 2.18 -3.30
CA ILE A 77 -16.36 1.75 -4.59
C ILE A 77 -15.57 0.59 -5.21
N PHE A 78 -14.46 0.17 -4.61
CA PHE A 78 -13.70 -0.96 -5.10
C PHE A 78 -14.22 -2.26 -4.48
N VAL A 79 -14.76 -3.16 -5.30
CA VAL A 79 -15.20 -4.49 -4.90
C VAL A 79 -14.16 -5.51 -5.34
N PRO A 80 -13.42 -6.15 -4.41
CA PRO A 80 -12.46 -7.19 -4.74
C PRO A 80 -13.11 -8.34 -5.53
N ARG A 81 -12.32 -8.99 -6.39
CA ARG A 81 -12.73 -10.24 -7.04
C ARG A 81 -13.21 -11.23 -5.97
N ASP A 82 -14.30 -11.94 -6.28
CA ASP A 82 -14.93 -12.93 -5.40
C ASP A 82 -15.47 -12.38 -4.06
N SER A 83 -15.63 -11.05 -3.95
CA SER A 83 -16.27 -10.39 -2.81
C SER A 83 -17.58 -9.72 -3.22
N ALA A 84 -18.56 -9.73 -2.30
CA ALA A 84 -19.75 -8.87 -2.35
C ALA A 84 -19.53 -7.52 -1.63
N ARG A 85 -18.56 -7.48 -0.70
CA ARG A 85 -18.17 -6.31 0.08
C ARG A 85 -17.18 -5.46 -0.69
N THR A 86 -17.30 -4.15 -0.59
CA THR A 86 -16.28 -3.19 -0.99
C THR A 86 -15.06 -3.28 -0.07
N ALA A 87 -13.92 -2.75 -0.49
CA ALA A 87 -12.72 -2.70 0.34
C ALA A 87 -12.92 -1.88 1.63
N ALA A 88 -13.79 -0.86 1.60
CA ALA A 88 -14.15 -0.05 2.77
C ALA A 88 -15.06 -0.77 3.78
N GLU A 89 -15.69 -1.87 3.38
CA GLU A 89 -16.49 -2.74 4.26
C GLU A 89 -15.63 -3.85 4.91
N LEU A 90 -14.38 -4.01 4.49
CA LEU A 90 -13.44 -4.94 5.13
C LEU A 90 -12.82 -4.27 6.36
N SER A 91 -12.60 -5.07 7.42
CA SER A 91 -11.74 -4.63 8.52
C SER A 91 -10.33 -4.35 8.01
N ALA A 92 -9.59 -3.51 8.75
CA ALA A 92 -8.19 -3.23 8.42
C ALA A 92 -7.34 -4.51 8.35
N VAL A 93 -7.63 -5.51 9.20
CA VAL A 93 -6.93 -6.79 9.22
C VAL A 93 -7.22 -7.60 7.96
N GLU A 94 -8.50 -7.77 7.60
CA GLU A 94 -8.89 -8.47 6.37
C GLU A 94 -8.28 -7.81 5.14
N LYS A 95 -8.39 -6.48 5.02
CA LYS A 95 -7.83 -5.72 3.91
C LYS A 95 -6.31 -5.90 3.81
N ASN A 96 -5.60 -5.79 4.93
CA ASN A 96 -4.14 -5.92 4.94
C ASN A 96 -3.67 -7.32 4.52
N ALA A 97 -4.46 -8.37 4.80
CA ALA A 97 -4.11 -9.73 4.43
C ALA A 97 -4.14 -9.98 2.90
N VAL A 98 -5.05 -9.31 2.18
CA VAL A 98 -5.30 -9.62 0.75
C VAL A 98 -4.99 -8.48 -0.22
N SER A 99 -4.86 -7.25 0.25
CA SER A 99 -4.68 -6.08 -0.62
C SER A 99 -3.36 -6.07 -1.39
N HIS A 100 -3.34 -5.32 -2.49
CA HIS A 100 -2.15 -5.00 -3.29
C HIS A 100 -0.94 -4.59 -2.45
N ARG A 101 -1.15 -3.78 -1.39
CA ARG A 101 -0.08 -3.38 -0.48
C ARG A 101 0.41 -4.53 0.39
N GLY A 102 -0.50 -5.33 0.96
CA GLY A 102 -0.14 -6.52 1.73
C GLY A 102 0.68 -7.50 0.90
N GLN A 103 0.24 -7.78 -0.32
CA GLN A 103 0.96 -8.63 -1.27
C GLN A 103 2.36 -8.10 -1.60
N ALA A 104 2.49 -6.81 -1.95
CA ALA A 104 3.78 -6.21 -2.28
C ALA A 104 4.75 -6.25 -1.09
N LEU A 105 4.26 -6.01 0.13
CA LEU A 105 5.08 -6.04 1.34
C LEU A 105 5.53 -7.46 1.71
N HIS A 106 4.65 -8.46 1.57
CA HIS A 106 5.03 -9.86 1.75
C HIS A 106 6.09 -10.31 0.72
N ALA A 107 5.90 -9.95 -0.55
CA ALA A 107 6.88 -10.23 -1.59
C ALA A 107 8.24 -9.55 -1.30
N LEU A 108 8.22 -8.28 -0.89
CA LEU A 108 9.44 -7.56 -0.51
C LEU A 108 10.15 -8.22 0.67
N ALA A 109 9.41 -8.63 1.70
CA ALA A 109 9.97 -9.29 2.87
C ALA A 109 10.66 -10.62 2.50
N ALA A 110 10.05 -11.41 1.61
CA ALA A 110 10.63 -12.65 1.11
C ALA A 110 11.92 -12.40 0.29
N LEU A 111 11.92 -11.39 -0.58
CA LEU A 111 13.10 -10.98 -1.34
C LEU A 111 14.25 -10.50 -0.43
N ALA A 112 13.92 -9.67 0.57
CA ALA A 112 14.89 -9.16 1.54
C ALA A 112 15.52 -10.29 2.36
N ALA A 113 14.71 -11.22 2.87
CA ALA A 113 15.20 -12.39 3.60
C ALA A 113 16.15 -13.24 2.74
N SER A 114 15.81 -13.45 1.46
CA SER A 114 16.62 -14.22 0.52
C SER A 114 17.97 -13.56 0.24
N ARG A 115 18.03 -12.22 0.11
CA ARG A 115 19.31 -11.51 -0.07
C ARG A 115 20.18 -11.54 1.18
N LEU A 116 19.59 -11.40 2.36
CA LEU A 116 20.32 -11.43 3.63
C LEU A 116 20.89 -12.81 3.94
N ALA A 117 20.23 -13.89 3.51
CA ALA A 117 20.72 -15.25 3.68
C ALA A 117 21.90 -15.61 2.73
N ARG A 118 22.06 -14.87 1.62
CA ARG A 118 22.99 -15.18 0.52
C ARG A 118 24.31 -14.42 0.53
N THR A 119 24.71 -13.78 1.63
CA THR A 119 25.99 -13.04 1.71
C THR A 119 27.03 -13.84 2.54
N PRO A 120 27.99 -14.58 1.93
CA PRO A 120 29.10 -15.19 2.64
C PRO A 120 30.35 -14.28 2.63
N GLY A 121 30.73 -13.73 3.80
CA GLY A 121 32.01 -13.01 4.07
C GLY A 121 32.17 -11.64 3.35
N SER A 122 32.87 -10.61 3.82
CA SER A 122 33.89 -10.44 4.87
C SER A 122 33.72 -9.06 5.54
N GLY A 123 33.75 -9.01 6.87
CA GLY A 123 33.49 -7.81 7.67
C GLY A 123 32.40 -8.13 8.67
N SER A 124 32.59 -7.80 9.95
CA SER A 124 31.61 -8.18 10.97
C SER A 124 30.23 -7.67 10.54
N PRO A 125 29.25 -8.56 10.32
CA PRO A 125 27.95 -8.11 9.89
C PRO A 125 27.40 -7.31 11.06
N ARG A 126 27.24 -6.00 10.89
CA ARG A 126 26.34 -5.26 11.78
C ARG A 126 24.95 -5.83 11.51
N ARG A 127 24.58 -6.84 12.30
CA ARG A 127 23.27 -7.49 12.31
C ARG A 127 22.22 -6.42 12.60
N GLY A 128 21.68 -5.79 11.56
CA GLY A 128 20.51 -4.93 11.64
C GLY A 128 19.26 -5.78 11.54
N ARG A 129 18.26 -5.53 12.39
CA ARG A 129 16.90 -6.05 12.19
C ARG A 129 16.12 -5.02 11.37
N LEU A 130 15.65 -5.39 10.18
CA LEU A 130 14.71 -4.58 9.41
C LEU A 130 13.31 -4.74 10.00
N PHE A 131 12.71 -3.63 10.43
CA PHE A 131 11.32 -3.59 10.86
C PHE A 131 10.51 -2.82 9.81
N ILE A 132 9.51 -3.48 9.22
CA ILE A 132 8.55 -2.83 8.32
C ILE A 132 7.30 -2.52 9.14
N LEU A 133 7.05 -1.24 9.41
CA LEU A 133 5.87 -0.78 10.12
C LEU A 133 4.81 -0.32 9.10
N ALA A 134 3.83 -1.17 8.82
CA ALA A 134 2.70 -0.83 7.96
C ALA A 134 1.42 -0.66 8.81
N ALA A 135 0.72 0.46 8.62
CA ALA A 135 -0.59 0.70 9.22
C ALA A 135 -1.41 1.66 8.33
N PRO A 136 -2.74 1.77 8.50
CA PRO A 136 -3.61 2.70 7.74
C PRO A 136 -3.30 4.18 8.01
N SER A 137 -3.63 5.11 7.12
CA SER A 137 -3.53 6.55 7.41
C SER A 137 -4.24 6.90 8.73
N GLY A 138 -3.68 7.82 9.52
CA GLY A 138 -4.22 8.20 10.84
C GLY A 138 -3.95 7.22 12.00
N ALA A 139 -3.54 5.97 11.74
CA ALA A 139 -3.30 4.96 12.78
C ALA A 139 -1.97 5.13 13.56
N GLY A 140 -1.55 6.37 13.83
CA GLY A 140 -0.44 6.66 14.75
C GLY A 140 0.98 6.28 14.28
N LYS A 141 1.21 6.04 12.97
CA LYS A 141 2.55 5.68 12.43
C LYS A 141 3.62 6.69 12.81
N THR A 142 3.31 7.98 12.66
CA THR A 142 4.22 9.08 13.00
C THR A 142 4.55 9.08 14.49
N SER A 143 3.55 8.83 15.34
CA SER A 143 3.71 8.77 16.79
C SER A 143 4.55 7.56 17.21
N LEU A 144 4.29 6.38 16.64
CA LEU A 144 5.07 5.16 16.87
C LEU A 144 6.52 5.32 16.40
N VAL A 145 6.73 5.91 15.23
CA VAL A 145 8.07 6.20 14.70
C VAL A 145 8.82 7.18 15.59
N ARG A 146 8.16 8.26 16.07
CA ARG A 146 8.76 9.20 17.02
C ARG A 146 9.16 8.51 18.32
N GLU A 147 8.27 7.74 18.92
CA GLU A 147 8.55 6.95 20.13
C GLU A 147 9.75 5.99 19.93
N LEU A 148 9.80 5.31 18.79
CA LEU A 148 10.91 4.42 18.45
C LEU A 148 12.24 5.15 18.32
N LEU A 149 12.27 6.33 17.70
CA LEU A 149 13.47 7.13 17.55
C LEU A 149 13.95 7.72 18.89
N VAL A 150 13.03 8.05 19.81
CA VAL A 150 13.40 8.47 21.17
C VAL A 150 14.08 7.31 21.93
N ARG A 151 13.53 6.09 21.80
CA ARG A 151 14.08 4.90 22.48
C ARG A 151 15.32 4.33 21.81
N LYS A 152 15.48 4.53 20.50
CA LYS A 152 16.58 4.03 19.66
C LYS A 152 17.00 5.09 18.64
N PRO A 153 17.81 6.09 19.04
CA PRO A 153 18.18 7.20 18.17
C PRO A 153 19.09 6.80 17.00
N ASP A 154 19.71 5.62 17.06
CA ASP A 154 20.53 5.03 16.00
C ASP A 154 19.70 4.31 14.91
N LEU A 155 18.38 4.20 15.10
CA LEU A 155 17.48 3.55 14.17
C LEU A 155 17.34 4.38 12.88
N ARG A 156 17.77 3.81 11.74
CA ARG A 156 17.54 4.41 10.43
C ARG A 156 16.18 3.97 9.89
N LEU A 157 15.35 4.94 9.55
CA LEU A 157 13.98 4.72 9.07
C LEU A 157 13.79 5.36 7.70
N SER A 158 13.02 4.70 6.85
CA SER A 158 12.41 5.29 5.65
C SER A 158 10.91 5.34 5.87
N ILE A 159 10.33 6.54 5.80
CA ILE A 159 8.89 6.76 5.96
C ILE A 159 8.33 7.09 4.59
N SER A 160 7.49 6.20 4.05
CA SER A 160 6.73 6.48 2.84
C SER A 160 5.33 6.95 3.23
N HIS A 161 4.97 8.14 2.78
CA HIS A 161 3.60 8.65 2.84
C HIS A 161 2.84 8.13 1.61
N THR A 162 1.63 7.61 1.83
CA THR A 162 0.62 7.42 0.78
C THR A 162 -0.30 8.61 0.79
#